data_AF-A0AAX6EI07-F1
#
_entry.id   AF-A0AAX6EI07-F1
#
_cell.length_a   1.000
_cell.length_b   1.000
_cell.length_c   1.000
_cell.angle_alpha   90.00
_cell.angle_beta   90.00
_cell.angle_gamma   90.00
#
_symmetry.space_group_name_H-M   'P 1'
#
loop_
_entity.id
_entity.type
_entity.pdbx_description
1 polymer ?
#
loop_
_entity_poly.entity_id
_entity_poly.type
_entity_poly.pdbx_seq_one_letter_code
_entity_poly.pdbx_strand_id
1 'polypeptide(L)'
;MAGSILRAEAFGIPIPEWAKNPKKLADAVSRVLVPDFQPQKGVKIVTDEKATSLSAASIDDAAVINDLIIKLDGCAKNLPSGFRMSPIVFEKDDDTNYHMDFIAGLANMRARNYSIPEVDKLKAKFIAGRIIPAIATSTAMATGFVCLELYKVIAGNHKVGTIGTHLPTLPSHSSP
;
A
#
# COMPACT_ATOMS: atom_id res chain seq x y z
N MET A 1 11.76 -12.94 -6.27
CA MET A 1 12.31 -12.07 -7.34
C MET A 1 12.12 -10.60 -7.01
N ALA A 2 10.89 -10.06 -7.02
CA ALA A 2 10.65 -8.64 -6.75
C ALA A 2 11.30 -8.15 -5.43
N GLY A 3 11.15 -8.92 -4.34
CA GLY A 3 11.77 -8.57 -3.05
C GLY A 3 13.29 -8.49 -3.06
N SER A 4 13.98 -9.36 -3.82
CA SER A 4 15.45 -9.31 -3.93
C SER A 4 15.93 -8.14 -4.80
N ILE A 5 15.16 -7.79 -5.83
CA ILE A 5 15.44 -6.63 -6.70
C ILE A 5 15.33 -5.33 -5.89
N LEU A 6 14.21 -5.15 -5.19
CA LEU A 6 13.98 -3.99 -4.33
C LEU A 6 15.01 -3.90 -3.20
N ARG A 7 15.38 -5.04 -2.60
CA ARG A 7 16.44 -5.06 -1.59
C ARG A 7 17.80 -4.65 -2.17
N ALA A 8 18.13 -5.08 -3.38
CA ALA A 8 19.37 -4.67 -4.03
C ALA A 8 19.38 -3.16 -4.33
N GLU A 9 18.28 -2.63 -4.84
CA GLU A 9 18.11 -1.20 -5.11
C GLU A 9 18.27 -0.35 -3.85
N ALA A 10 17.63 -0.74 -2.74
CA ALA A 10 17.73 -0.02 -1.47
C ALA A 10 19.18 0.06 -0.92
N PHE A 11 20.04 -0.88 -1.33
CA PHE A 11 21.45 -0.95 -0.92
C PHE A 11 22.42 -0.46 -2.00
N GLY A 12 21.92 0.00 -3.16
CA GLY A 12 22.76 0.41 -4.29
C GLY A 12 23.54 -0.74 -4.93
N ILE A 13 23.07 -1.98 -4.78
CA ILE A 13 23.72 -3.17 -5.34
C ILE A 13 23.26 -3.36 -6.79
N PRO A 14 24.18 -3.52 -7.76
CA PRO A 14 23.81 -3.75 -9.15
C PRO A 14 23.03 -5.07 -9.29
N ILE A 15 21.88 -5.00 -9.95
CA ILE A 15 21.02 -6.16 -10.17
C ILE A 15 21.52 -6.89 -11.43
N PRO A 16 22.02 -8.13 -11.31
CA PRO A 16 22.51 -8.86 -12.47
C PRO A 16 21.33 -9.35 -13.32
N GLU A 17 21.50 -9.41 -14.64
CA GLU A 17 20.43 -9.81 -15.58
C GLU A 17 19.86 -11.21 -15.30
N TRP A 18 20.67 -12.12 -14.75
CA TRP A 18 20.18 -13.44 -14.38
C TRP A 18 19.15 -13.41 -13.25
N ALA A 19 19.16 -12.40 -12.38
CA ALA A 19 18.24 -12.30 -11.24
C ALA A 19 16.78 -12.07 -11.69
N LYS A 20 16.59 -11.54 -12.90
CA LYS A 20 15.28 -11.39 -13.55
C LYS A 20 14.78 -12.70 -14.18
N ASN A 21 15.63 -13.73 -14.29
CA ASN A 21 15.24 -15.02 -14.86
C ASN A 21 14.74 -15.97 -13.75
N PRO A 22 13.46 -16.40 -13.80
CA PRO A 22 12.88 -17.25 -12.74
C PRO A 22 13.62 -18.57 -12.53
N LYS A 23 14.13 -19.19 -13.61
CA LYS A 23 14.80 -20.49 -13.54
C LYS A 23 16.15 -20.38 -12.83
N LYS A 24 16.92 -19.34 -13.16
CA LYS A 24 18.23 -19.10 -12.53
C LYS A 24 18.07 -18.67 -11.07
N LEU A 25 17.04 -17.88 -10.77
CA LEU A 25 16.71 -17.53 -9.40
C LEU A 25 16.34 -18.78 -8.57
N ALA A 26 15.55 -19.70 -9.13
CA ALA A 26 15.17 -20.94 -8.44
C ALA A 26 16.40 -21.83 -8.12
N ASP A 27 17.35 -21.94 -9.05
CA ASP A 27 18.62 -22.63 -8.80
C ASP A 27 19.41 -21.97 -7.65
N ALA A 28 19.52 -20.63 -7.65
CA ALA A 28 20.17 -19.91 -6.55
C ALA A 28 19.47 -20.15 -5.20
N VAL A 29 18.13 -20.13 -5.17
CA VAL A 29 17.33 -20.38 -3.97
C VAL A 29 17.47 -21.82 -3.48
N SER A 30 17.59 -22.80 -4.38
CA SER A 30 17.74 -24.22 -4.02
C SER A 30 19.00 -24.53 -3.20
N ARG A 31 20.00 -23.64 -3.25
CA ARG A 31 21.26 -23.76 -2.51
C ARG A 31 21.22 -23.09 -1.14
N VAL A 32 20.13 -22.40 -0.81
CA VAL A 32 19.97 -21.72 0.47
C VAL A 32 19.48 -22.72 1.51
N LEU A 33 20.26 -22.86 2.60
CA LEU A 33 19.86 -23.64 3.76
C LEU A 33 18.83 -22.85 4.57
N VAL A 34 17.62 -23.37 4.67
CA VAL A 34 16.54 -22.79 5.48
C VAL A 34 16.53 -23.51 6.83
N PRO A 35 16.82 -22.82 7.94
CA PRO A 35 16.73 -23.41 9.27
C PRO A 35 15.30 -23.82 9.61
N ASP A 36 15.14 -24.93 10.32
CA ASP A 36 13.83 -25.39 10.79
C ASP A 36 13.21 -24.40 11.77
N PHE A 37 11.89 -24.21 11.65
CA PHE A 37 11.14 -23.36 12.56
C PHE A 37 11.02 -24.00 13.95
N GLN A 38 11.41 -23.26 14.99
CA GLN A 38 11.19 -23.67 16.38
C GLN A 38 10.18 -22.73 17.06
N PRO A 39 9.05 -23.26 17.58
CA PRO A 39 8.04 -22.44 18.23
C PRO A 39 8.57 -21.87 19.55
N GLN A 40 8.50 -20.55 19.70
CA GLN A 40 8.90 -19.87 20.91
C GLN A 40 7.79 -19.93 21.96
N LYS A 41 8.15 -20.24 23.21
CA LYS A 41 7.23 -20.20 24.35
C LYS A 41 7.09 -18.77 24.87
N GLY A 42 5.89 -18.38 25.28
CA GLY A 42 5.64 -17.05 25.88
C GLY A 42 5.37 -15.92 24.88
N VAL A 43 5.27 -16.21 23.58
CA VAL A 43 4.86 -15.20 22.58
C VAL A 43 3.40 -14.83 22.81
N LYS A 44 3.14 -13.58 23.17
CA LYS A 44 1.78 -13.06 23.37
C LYS A 44 1.17 -12.67 22.03
N ILE A 45 0.24 -13.48 21.54
CA ILE A 45 -0.56 -13.16 20.34
C ILE A 45 -1.81 -12.42 20.80
N VAL A 46 -1.96 -11.18 20.35
CA VAL A 46 -3.15 -10.38 20.64
C VAL A 46 -4.27 -10.82 19.70
N THR A 47 -5.41 -11.21 20.27
CA THR A 47 -6.57 -11.72 19.52
C THR A 47 -7.75 -10.75 19.50
N ASP A 48 -7.69 -9.66 20.27
CA ASP A 48 -8.78 -8.69 20.40
C ASP A 48 -8.31 -7.32 19.91
N GLU A 49 -9.06 -6.72 18.98
CA GLU A 49 -8.73 -5.43 18.36
C GLU A 49 -8.78 -4.28 19.39
N LYS A 50 -9.48 -4.45 20.51
CA LYS A 50 -9.54 -3.47 21.61
C LYS A 50 -8.48 -3.69 22.68
N ALA A 51 -7.69 -4.75 22.59
CA ALA A 51 -6.60 -4.98 23.53
C ALA A 51 -5.47 -3.98 23.26
N THR A 52 -5.47 -2.87 23.99
CA THR A 52 -4.34 -1.93 24.06
C THR A 52 -3.19 -2.58 24.84
N SER A 53 -2.56 -3.62 24.30
CA SER A 53 -1.33 -4.16 24.90
C SER A 53 -0.14 -3.32 24.46
N LEU A 54 -0.09 -2.08 24.95
CA LEU A 54 1.21 -1.49 25.29
C LEU A 54 1.69 -2.30 26.48
N SER A 55 2.44 -3.37 26.22
CA SER A 55 3.17 -4.09 27.27
C SER A 55 3.99 -3.05 28.02
N ALA A 56 3.66 -2.81 29.29
CA ALA A 56 4.44 -1.97 30.17
C ALA A 56 5.89 -2.45 30.10
N ALA A 57 6.82 -1.55 29.76
CA ALA A 57 8.23 -1.87 29.58
C ALA A 57 8.72 -2.69 30.77
N SER A 58 9.06 -3.95 30.52
CA SER A 58 9.62 -4.85 31.51
C SER A 58 11.11 -4.55 31.67
N ILE A 59 11.69 -4.92 32.82
CA ILE A 59 13.13 -4.74 33.08
C ILE A 59 13.98 -5.51 32.05
N ASP A 60 13.44 -6.60 31.50
CA ASP A 60 14.05 -7.39 30.44
C ASP A 60 14.15 -6.60 29.12
N ASP A 61 13.12 -5.80 28.79
CA ASP A 61 13.13 -4.96 27.57
C ASP A 61 14.28 -3.94 27.60
N ALA A 62 14.56 -3.33 28.76
CA ALA A 62 15.65 -2.38 28.90
C ALA A 62 17.03 -3.04 28.70
N ALA A 63 17.22 -4.26 29.19
CA ALA A 63 18.46 -5.02 29.00
C ALA A 63 18.66 -5.41 27.52
N VAL A 64 17.59 -5.90 26.87
CA VAL A 64 17.60 -6.26 25.44
C VAL A 64 17.86 -5.04 24.56
N ILE A 65 17.23 -3.90 24.86
CA ILE A 65 17.45 -2.65 24.12
C ILE A 65 18.93 -2.23 24.21
N ASN A 66 19.53 -2.28 25.42
CA ASN A 66 20.93 -1.94 25.59
C ASN A 66 21.87 -2.88 24.81
N ASP A 67 21.62 -4.19 24.83
CA ASP A 67 22.38 -5.17 24.03
C ASP A 67 22.26 -4.89 22.52
N LEU A 68 21.06 -4.56 22.03
CA LEU A 68 20.84 -4.18 20.63
C LEU A 68 21.58 -2.89 20.26
N ILE A 69 21.65 -1.90 21.15
CA ILE A 69 22.41 -0.66 20.94
C ILE A 69 23.91 -0.97 20.80
N ILE A 70 24.46 -1.81 21.68
CA ILE A 70 25.87 -2.21 21.63
C ILE A 70 26.18 -2.91 20.30
N LYS A 71 25.31 -3.85 19.88
CA LYS A 71 25.45 -4.52 18.58
C LYS A 71 25.38 -3.55 17.42
N LEU A 72 24.46 -2.58 17.46
CA LEU A 72 24.29 -1.58 16.42
C LEU A 72 25.52 -0.67 16.30
N ASP A 73 26.07 -0.20 17.42
CA ASP A 73 27.30 0.61 17.45
C ASP A 73 28.50 -0.18 16.89
N GLY A 74 28.60 -1.47 17.24
CA GLY A 74 29.59 -2.38 16.65
C GLY A 74 29.45 -2.50 15.13
N CYS A 75 28.24 -2.66 14.62
CA CYS A 75 27.98 -2.71 13.18
C CYS A 75 28.27 -1.37 12.49
N ALA A 76 27.88 -0.24 13.10
CA ALA A 76 28.06 1.09 12.52
C ALA A 76 29.54 1.41 12.27
N LYS A 77 30.44 0.98 13.16
CA LYS A 77 31.89 1.14 12.99
C LYS A 77 32.47 0.34 11.83
N ASN A 78 31.81 -0.74 11.42
CA ASN A 78 32.25 -1.62 10.32
C ASN A 78 31.66 -1.22 8.96
N LEU A 79 30.78 -0.21 8.92
CA LEU A 79 30.21 0.25 7.66
C LEU A 79 31.21 1.13 6.88
N PRO A 80 31.25 1.00 5.54
CA PRO A 80 32.04 1.91 4.71
C PRO A 80 31.66 3.37 4.95
N SER A 81 32.65 4.26 4.93
CA SER A 81 32.42 5.70 5.03
C SER A 81 31.50 6.16 3.90
N GLY A 82 30.44 6.89 4.25
CA GLY A 82 29.45 7.37 3.27
C GLY A 82 28.38 6.36 2.86
N PHE A 83 28.33 5.16 3.44
CA PHE A 83 27.23 4.22 3.18
C PHE A 83 25.87 4.87 3.53
N ARG A 84 24.95 4.78 2.57
CA ARG A 84 23.57 5.25 2.68
C ARG A 84 22.66 4.27 1.96
N MET A 85 21.58 3.89 2.63
CA MET A 85 20.49 3.19 1.97
C MET A 85 19.61 4.20 1.23
N SER A 86 19.11 3.80 0.07
CA SER A 86 18.13 4.58 -0.68
C SER A 86 16.72 4.10 -0.29
N PRO A 87 15.85 4.97 0.26
CA PRO A 87 14.47 4.60 0.48
C PRO A 87 13.77 4.40 -0.86
N ILE A 88 13.05 3.29 -1.00
CA ILE A 88 12.22 3.03 -2.18
C ILE A 88 10.98 3.92 -2.10
N VAL A 89 10.78 4.75 -3.12
CA VAL A 89 9.58 5.58 -3.26
C VAL A 89 8.54 4.77 -4.02
N PHE A 90 7.43 4.48 -3.36
CA PHE A 90 6.35 3.70 -3.98
C PHE A 90 5.74 4.44 -5.17
N GLU A 91 5.80 3.80 -6.33
CA GLU A 91 5.14 4.21 -7.56
C GLU A 91 4.28 3.04 -8.08
N LYS A 92 2.99 3.31 -8.26
CA LYS A 92 1.96 2.32 -8.66
C LYS A 92 1.78 2.25 -10.17
N ASP A 93 2.16 3.29 -10.90
CA ASP A 93 1.88 3.46 -12.33
C ASP A 93 3.02 2.99 -13.23
N ASP A 94 4.19 2.65 -12.66
CA ASP A 94 5.32 2.05 -13.36
C ASP A 94 5.37 0.53 -13.10
N ASP A 95 5.13 -0.26 -14.14
CA ASP A 95 5.15 -1.72 -14.08
C ASP A 95 6.57 -2.32 -14.13
N THR A 96 7.61 -1.52 -14.34
CA THR A 96 9.00 -1.97 -14.48
C THR A 96 9.80 -1.92 -13.18
N ASN A 97 9.28 -1.22 -12.16
CA ASN A 97 9.93 -1.05 -10.85
C ASN A 97 9.66 -2.20 -9.85
N TYR A 98 8.88 -3.21 -10.23
CA TYR A 98 8.55 -4.37 -9.40
C TYR A 98 7.83 -4.07 -8.07
N HIS A 99 7.38 -2.84 -7.80
CA HIS A 99 6.65 -2.48 -6.58
C HIS A 99 5.34 -3.26 -6.48
N MET A 100 4.53 -3.20 -7.55
CA MET A 100 3.25 -3.89 -7.59
C MET A 100 3.41 -5.41 -7.60
N ASP A 101 4.48 -5.93 -8.22
CA ASP A 101 4.77 -7.37 -8.22
C ASP A 101 5.13 -7.87 -6.82
N PHE A 102 5.88 -7.05 -6.05
CA PHE A 102 6.19 -7.36 -4.66
C PHE A 102 4.94 -7.36 -3.77
N ILE A 103 4.10 -6.32 -3.88
CA ILE A 103 2.88 -6.19 -3.09
C ILE A 103 1.89 -7.31 -3.41
N ALA A 104 1.62 -7.54 -4.70
CA ALA A 104 0.69 -8.60 -5.14
C ALA A 104 1.20 -9.99 -4.73
N GLY A 105 2.49 -10.25 -4.92
CA GLY A 105 3.11 -11.52 -4.52
C GLY A 105 3.00 -11.78 -3.02
N LEU A 106 3.35 -10.81 -2.18
CA LEU A 106 3.23 -10.93 -0.72
C LEU A 106 1.78 -11.06 -0.26
N ALA A 107 0.86 -10.27 -0.83
CA ALA A 107 -0.55 -10.35 -0.50
C ALA A 107 -1.13 -11.73 -0.83
N ASN A 108 -0.83 -12.28 -2.00
CA ASN A 108 -1.28 -13.61 -2.41
C ASN A 108 -0.63 -14.72 -1.57
N MET A 109 0.65 -14.61 -1.18
CA MET A 109 1.26 -15.54 -0.22
C MET A 109 0.55 -15.54 1.13
N ARG A 110 0.20 -14.35 1.65
CA ARG A 110 -0.59 -14.24 2.89
C ARG A 110 -2.00 -14.81 2.70
N ALA A 111 -2.64 -14.57 1.55
CA ALA A 111 -3.97 -15.10 1.25
C ALA A 111 -3.98 -16.63 1.29
N ARG A 112 -2.97 -17.29 0.68
CA ARG A 112 -2.81 -18.76 0.74
C ARG A 112 -2.72 -19.31 2.16
N ASN A 113 -2.01 -18.62 3.06
CA ASN A 113 -1.88 -19.04 4.45
C ASN A 113 -3.22 -19.09 5.20
N TYR A 114 -4.21 -18.28 4.78
CA TYR A 114 -5.54 -18.21 5.39
C TYR A 114 -6.65 -18.76 4.48
N SER A 115 -6.31 -19.47 3.39
CA SER A 115 -7.27 -19.95 2.40
C SER A 115 -8.18 -18.87 1.81
N ILE A 116 -7.67 -17.64 1.68
CA ILE A 116 -8.34 -16.51 1.03
C ILE A 116 -8.05 -16.58 -0.48
N PRO A 117 -9.03 -16.30 -1.35
CA PRO A 117 -8.81 -16.27 -2.79
C PRO A 117 -7.72 -15.26 -3.20
N GLU A 118 -6.85 -15.68 -4.11
CA GLU A 118 -5.81 -14.81 -4.67
C GLU A 118 -6.43 -13.75 -5.59
N VAL A 119 -5.76 -12.60 -5.64
CA VAL A 119 -6.14 -11.49 -6.51
C VAL A 119 -5.08 -11.25 -7.58
N ASP A 120 -5.55 -10.93 -8.78
CA ASP A 120 -4.67 -10.54 -9.88
C ASP A 120 -3.99 -9.19 -9.62
N LYS A 121 -2.86 -8.94 -10.29
CA LYS A 121 -2.07 -7.70 -10.18
C LYS A 121 -2.91 -6.45 -10.43
N LEU A 122 -3.86 -6.48 -11.36
CA LEU A 122 -4.75 -5.35 -11.64
C LEU A 122 -5.69 -5.04 -10.44
N LYS A 123 -6.28 -6.08 -9.84
CA LYS A 123 -7.11 -5.92 -8.64
C LYS A 123 -6.27 -5.47 -7.45
N ALA A 124 -5.06 -6.01 -7.29
CA ALA A 124 -4.13 -5.58 -6.26
C ALA A 124 -3.71 -4.12 -6.44
N LYS A 125 -3.44 -3.68 -7.68
CA LYS A 125 -3.11 -2.28 -8.03
C LYS A 125 -4.27 -1.33 -7.70
N PHE A 126 -5.50 -1.75 -8.00
CA PHE A 126 -6.69 -0.98 -7.66
C PHE A 126 -6.82 -0.75 -6.14
N ILE A 127 -6.66 -1.82 -5.35
CA ILE A 127 -6.80 -1.78 -3.88
C ILE A 127 -5.62 -1.05 -3.22
N ALA A 128 -4.38 -1.47 -3.52
CA ALA A 128 -3.17 -0.93 -2.90
C ALA A 128 -2.89 0.51 -3.33
N GLY A 129 -3.16 0.84 -4.60
CA GLY A 129 -2.99 2.17 -5.17
C GLY A 129 -4.12 3.16 -4.84
N ARG A 130 -5.16 2.72 -4.12
CA ARG A 130 -6.38 3.51 -3.82
C ARG A 130 -6.92 4.21 -5.08
N ILE A 131 -7.00 3.47 -6.18
CA ILE A 131 -7.37 4.04 -7.47
C ILE A 131 -8.84 4.47 -7.43
N ILE A 132 -9.09 5.74 -7.76
CA ILE A 132 -10.45 6.25 -7.95
C ILE A 132 -10.87 5.91 -9.38
N PRO A 133 -11.93 5.10 -9.58
CA PRO A 133 -12.40 4.80 -10.92
C PRO A 133 -12.91 6.08 -11.58
N ALA A 134 -12.43 6.36 -12.79
CA ALA A 134 -12.81 7.52 -13.57
C ALA A 134 -13.09 7.12 -15.02
N ILE A 135 -14.18 7.65 -15.59
CA ILE A 135 -14.54 7.48 -17.00
C ILE A 135 -14.88 8.85 -17.60
N ALA A 136 -14.51 9.05 -18.86
CA ALA A 136 -14.69 10.35 -19.52
C ALA A 136 -16.17 10.81 -19.57
N THR A 137 -17.12 9.88 -19.61
CA THR A 137 -18.56 10.18 -19.70
C THR A 137 -19.10 10.90 -18.47
N SER A 138 -18.69 10.49 -17.25
CA SER A 138 -19.10 11.18 -16.02
C SER A 138 -18.45 12.55 -15.90
N THR A 139 -17.19 12.69 -16.31
CA THR A 139 -16.50 13.99 -16.34
C THR A 139 -17.18 14.94 -17.33
N ALA A 140 -17.50 14.47 -18.55
CA ALA A 140 -18.20 15.28 -19.55
C ALA A 140 -19.58 15.72 -19.06
N MET A 141 -20.33 14.82 -18.41
CA MET A 141 -21.63 15.15 -17.81
C MET A 141 -21.51 16.20 -16.70
N ALA A 142 -20.57 16.02 -15.77
CA ALA A 142 -20.33 16.96 -14.69
C ALA A 142 -19.90 18.34 -15.22
N THR A 143 -18.98 18.39 -16.20
CA THR A 143 -18.59 19.62 -16.88
C THR A 143 -19.76 20.26 -17.60
N GLY A 144 -20.62 19.47 -18.26
CA GLY A 144 -21.84 19.97 -18.91
C GLY A 144 -22.77 20.69 -17.93
N PHE A 145 -23.02 20.12 -16.75
CA PHE A 145 -23.82 20.78 -15.71
C PHE A 145 -23.14 22.05 -15.16
N VAL A 146 -21.82 22.02 -14.96
CA VAL A 146 -21.05 23.21 -14.56
C VAL A 146 -21.18 24.33 -15.61
N CYS A 147 -21.14 23.99 -16.92
CA CYS A 147 -21.35 24.95 -17.99
C CYS A 147 -22.78 25.52 -18.00
N LEU A 148 -23.80 24.73 -17.67
CA LEU A 148 -25.17 25.24 -17.54
C LEU A 148 -25.33 26.22 -16.37
N GLU A 149 -24.69 25.94 -15.23
CA GLU A 149 -24.68 26.88 -14.10
C GLU A 149 -23.88 28.16 -14.42
N LEU A 150 -22.80 28.04 -15.22
CA LEU A 150 -22.02 29.19 -15.67
C LEU A 150 -22.88 30.22 -16.42
N TYR A 151 -23.87 29.79 -17.20
CA TYR A 151 -24.80 30.72 -17.87
C TYR A 151 -25.61 31.57 -16.89
N LYS A 152 -25.99 31.03 -15.72
CA LYS A 152 -26.76 31.78 -14.70
C LYS A 152 -25.89 32.83 -14.00
N VAL A 153 -24.62 32.51 -13.77
CA VAL A 153 -23.62 33.43 -13.22
C VAL A 153 -23.41 34.60 -14.18
N ILE A 154 -23.21 34.32 -15.47
CA ILE A 154 -23.03 35.35 -16.51
C ILE A 154 -24.28 36.23 -16.66
N ALA A 155 -25.48 35.65 -16.54
CA ALA A 155 -26.75 36.37 -16.62
C ALA A 155 -27.06 37.24 -15.38
N GLY A 156 -26.20 37.28 -14.36
CA GLY A 156 -26.36 38.14 -13.18
C GLY A 156 -27.42 37.68 -12.17
N ASN A 157 -28.02 36.50 -12.36
CA ASN A 157 -29.09 35.97 -11.50
C ASN A 157 -28.52 35.16 -10.32
N HIS A 158 -27.82 35.82 -9.41
CA HIS A 158 -27.33 35.22 -8.17
C HIS A 158 -28.43 35.18 -7.08
N LYS A 159 -29.39 34.26 -7.21
CA LYS A 159 -30.23 33.83 -6.08
C LYS A 159 -29.71 32.51 -5.53
N VAL A 160 -29.08 32.57 -4.35
CA VAL A 160 -28.40 31.47 -3.64
C VAL A 160 -29.33 30.29 -3.29
N GLY A 161 -30.65 30.41 -3.48
CA GLY A 161 -31.64 29.37 -3.17
C GLY A 161 -32.03 28.42 -4.32
N THR A 162 -31.49 28.56 -5.54
CA THR A 162 -31.92 27.75 -6.72
C THR A 162 -30.90 26.67 -7.10
N ILE A 163 -29.95 26.37 -6.23
CA ILE A 163 -29.00 25.27 -6.44
C ILE A 163 -29.63 24.01 -5.84
N GLY A 164 -30.45 23.32 -6.64
CA GLY A 164 -30.83 21.92 -6.39
C GLY A 164 -32.25 21.60 -5.89
N THR A 165 -33.14 22.57 -5.68
CA THR A 165 -34.49 22.32 -5.13
C THR A 165 -35.61 22.74 -6.07
N HIS A 166 -35.84 21.97 -7.13
CA HIS A 166 -37.15 21.96 -7.80
C HIS A 166 -37.53 20.51 -8.15
N LEU A 167 -37.90 19.75 -7.13
CA LEU A 167 -38.81 18.64 -7.33
C LEU A 167 -40.22 19.26 -7.46
N PRO A 168 -40.95 19.07 -8.57
CA PRO A 168 -42.25 19.70 -8.75
C PRO A 168 -43.24 19.06 -7.76
N THR A 169 -43.69 19.81 -6.76
CA THR A 169 -44.84 19.42 -5.94
C THR A 169 -46.09 19.46 -6.82
N LEU A 170 -46.75 18.31 -6.99
CA LEU A 170 -48.01 18.19 -7.72
C LEU A 170 -49.09 19.14 -7.14
N PRO A 171 -49.91 19.78 -7.98
CA PRO A 171 -50.97 20.66 -7.51
C PRO A 171 -52.09 19.83 -6.86
N SER A 172 -52.42 20.16 -5.61
CA SER A 172 -53.59 19.63 -4.92
C SER A 172 -54.86 20.14 -5.60
N HIS A 173 -55.64 19.22 -6.18
CA HIS A 173 -56.98 19.49 -6.66
C HIS A 173 -57.88 19.97 -5.51
N SER A 174 -58.34 21.22 -5.59
CA SER A 174 -59.54 21.66 -4.88
C SER A 174 -60.77 21.19 -5.65
N SER A 175 -61.74 20.64 -4.94
CA SER A 175 -63.08 20.31 -5.42
C SER A 175 -64.04 20.43 -4.23
N PRO A 176 -65.33 20.68 -4.49
CA PRO A 176 -66.00 21.98 -4.48
C PRO A 176 -66.55 22.38 -3.10
#